data_AF-A0A960MV79-F1
#
_entry.id   AF-A0A960MV79-F1
#
_cell.length_a   1.000
_cell.length_b   1.000
_cell.length_c   1.000
_cell.angle_alpha   90.00
_cell.angle_beta   90.00
_cell.angle_gamma   90.00
#
_symmetry.space_group_name_H-M   'P 1'
#
loop_
_entity.id
_entity.type
_entity.pdbx_description
1 polymer ?
#
loop_
_entity_poly.entity_id
_entity_poly.type
_entity_poly.pdbx_seq_one_letter_code
_entity_poly.pdbx_strand_id
1 'polypeptide(L)'
;MERRNFIKGAAAPLAAASTFAPLSAATAAAVGETGDPVKDLTENLNPVIQKARDAAMAVLKPSPKDLQRGLELHADALVFDSYGFSPRSAIDGEALKAAVLAGASDIELEDLREEMGMTRCITNADEQREYREGWRASGVTSIFQNAGQEGQDPLRLIKRLARFTYVTDMLRDFVSKAVTPDDVDAAKAAGKRCLYMTGNGVPLTQDWISIPDELRYLRIFYQLGIRMMHLTYQRRNMIGDGCGETANAGLSDFGRAVIAEMNRVGVIPDCAHSGWQTSLEAAQVSGKPVVASHSVAGALYAHIR
;
A
#
# COMPACT_ATOMS: atom_id res chain seq x y z
N MET A 1 16.89 -24.94 40.06
CA MET A 1 16.55 -23.86 39.12
C MET A 1 16.24 -24.54 37.78
N GLU A 2 15.01 -25.04 37.66
CA GLU A 2 14.59 -25.85 36.51
C GLU A 2 14.46 -24.98 35.25
N ARG A 3 15.17 -25.37 34.20
CA ARG A 3 14.98 -24.83 32.85
C ARG A 3 13.60 -25.26 32.37
N ARG A 4 12.74 -24.28 32.07
CA ARG A 4 11.41 -24.49 31.49
C ARG A 4 11.55 -25.29 30.18
N ASN A 5 11.13 -26.55 30.21
CA ASN A 5 10.97 -27.40 29.05
C ASN A 5 9.79 -26.87 28.21
N PHE A 6 10.10 -26.14 27.14
CA PHE A 6 9.11 -25.53 26.23
C PHE A 6 8.67 -26.47 25.09
N ILE A 7 8.76 -27.79 25.26
CA ILE A 7 8.41 -28.75 24.21
C ILE A 7 7.67 -29.95 24.82
N LYS A 8 6.34 -29.85 24.91
CA LYS A 8 5.42 -31.00 24.86
C LYS A 8 4.07 -30.55 24.33
N GLY A 9 3.96 -30.60 23.01
CA GLY A 9 2.74 -30.40 22.26
C GLY A 9 3.12 -30.52 20.80
N ALA A 10 3.21 -31.75 20.29
CA ALA A 10 3.25 -31.99 18.87
C ALA A 10 1.90 -31.53 18.31
N ALA A 11 1.77 -30.23 18.02
CA ALA A 11 0.79 -29.77 17.07
C ALA A 11 1.18 -30.46 15.77
N ALA A 12 0.30 -31.32 15.26
CA ALA A 12 0.41 -31.76 13.88
C ALA A 12 0.55 -30.48 13.03
N PRO A 13 1.48 -30.43 12.05
CA PRO A 13 1.55 -29.27 11.19
C PRO A 13 0.15 -29.09 10.61
N LEU A 14 -0.45 -27.93 10.86
CA LEU A 14 -1.69 -27.56 10.21
C LEU A 14 -1.35 -27.60 8.72
N ALA A 15 -1.77 -28.67 8.05
CA ALA A 15 -1.86 -28.73 6.62
C ALA A 15 -2.99 -27.76 6.23
N ALA A 16 -2.72 -26.46 6.37
CA ALA A 16 -3.38 -25.47 5.55
C ALA A 16 -2.93 -25.82 4.14
N ALA A 17 -3.71 -26.65 3.47
CA ALA A 17 -3.72 -26.74 2.03
C ALA A 17 -4.27 -25.41 1.50
N SER A 18 -3.61 -24.29 1.80
CA SER A 18 -3.58 -23.18 0.87
C SER A 18 -2.78 -23.72 -0.30
N THR A 19 -3.48 -24.14 -1.34
CA THR A 19 -2.84 -24.37 -2.63
C THR A 19 -2.23 -23.04 -3.04
N PHE A 20 -0.96 -22.83 -2.69
CA PHE A 20 -0.10 -21.74 -3.18
C PHE A 20 0.15 -21.85 -4.68
N ALA A 21 -0.38 -22.88 -5.32
CA ALA A 21 -0.37 -23.02 -6.76
C ALA A 21 -1.13 -21.81 -7.34
N PRO A 22 -0.43 -20.90 -8.04
CA PRO A 22 -1.12 -19.86 -8.77
C PRO A 22 -2.11 -20.53 -9.74
N LEU A 23 -3.18 -19.81 -10.07
CA LEU A 23 -4.04 -20.24 -11.18
C LEU A 23 -3.15 -20.54 -12.39
N SER A 24 -3.40 -21.65 -13.08
CA SER A 24 -2.71 -21.91 -14.36
C SER A 24 -2.99 -20.72 -15.29
N ALA A 25 -2.05 -20.42 -16.18
CA ALA A 25 -2.19 -19.34 -17.16
C ALA A 25 -3.27 -19.65 -18.22
N ALA A 26 -4.47 -20.02 -17.80
CA ALA A 26 -5.67 -19.83 -18.57
C ALA A 26 -6.02 -18.35 -18.41
N THR A 27 -5.74 -17.59 -19.47
CA THR A 27 -6.17 -16.21 -19.66
C THR A 27 -7.60 -16.04 -19.17
N ALA A 28 -7.78 -15.51 -17.96
CA ALA A 28 -9.00 -14.82 -17.62
C ALA A 28 -9.01 -13.62 -18.56
N ALA A 29 -9.67 -13.77 -19.71
CA ALA A 29 -9.92 -12.68 -20.65
C ALA A 29 -10.37 -11.47 -19.82
N ALA A 30 -9.79 -10.30 -20.10
CA ALA A 30 -10.09 -9.09 -19.37
C ALA A 30 -11.61 -8.86 -19.39
N VAL A 31 -12.27 -9.19 -18.29
CA VAL A 31 -13.73 -9.10 -18.22
C VAL A 31 -14.07 -7.62 -18.27
N GLY A 32 -14.63 -7.19 -19.39
CA GLY A 32 -15.11 -5.83 -19.59
C GLY A 32 -14.16 -4.83 -20.26
N GLU A 33 -13.00 -5.24 -20.79
CA GLU A 33 -12.22 -4.37 -21.70
C GLU A 33 -12.90 -4.34 -23.08
N THR A 34 -13.34 -3.15 -23.49
CA THR A 34 -14.08 -2.85 -24.72
C THR A 34 -13.18 -2.40 -25.86
N GLY A 35 -11.91 -2.09 -25.55
CA GLY A 35 -10.95 -1.47 -26.47
C GLY A 35 -11.10 0.05 -26.60
N ASP A 36 -12.08 0.63 -25.91
CA ASP A 36 -12.30 2.07 -25.78
C ASP A 36 -11.97 2.48 -24.33
N PRO A 37 -10.89 3.26 -24.11
CA PRO A 37 -10.44 3.64 -22.77
C PRO A 37 -11.50 4.36 -21.92
N VAL A 38 -12.44 5.08 -22.54
CA VAL A 38 -13.51 5.78 -21.81
C VAL A 38 -14.60 4.79 -21.40
N LYS A 39 -15.01 3.91 -22.31
CA LYS A 39 -16.01 2.87 -21.99
C LYS A 39 -15.50 1.92 -20.93
N ASP A 40 -14.21 1.60 -20.94
CA ASP A 40 -13.57 0.76 -19.94
C ASP A 40 -13.66 1.36 -18.53
N LEU A 41 -13.86 2.67 -18.37
CA LEU A 41 -14.08 3.28 -17.04
C LEU A 41 -15.53 3.19 -16.55
N THR A 42 -16.49 2.93 -17.44
CA THR A 42 -17.91 3.18 -17.16
C THR A 42 -18.85 2.02 -17.45
N GLU A 43 -18.46 1.10 -18.31
CA GLU A 43 -19.27 -0.06 -18.71
C GLU A 43 -18.88 -1.30 -17.91
N ASN A 44 -19.80 -2.27 -17.82
CA ASN A 44 -19.58 -3.56 -17.16
C ASN A 44 -19.07 -3.43 -15.71
N LEU A 45 -19.51 -2.42 -14.99
CA LEU A 45 -19.14 -2.19 -13.59
C LEU A 45 -19.92 -3.14 -12.68
N ASN A 46 -19.24 -3.66 -11.65
CA ASN A 46 -19.87 -4.47 -10.62
C ASN A 46 -20.89 -3.61 -9.85
N PRO A 47 -21.88 -4.24 -9.19
CA PRO A 47 -22.97 -3.49 -8.56
C PRO A 47 -22.51 -2.50 -7.49
N VAL A 48 -21.38 -2.75 -6.82
CA VAL A 48 -20.84 -1.87 -5.76
C VAL A 48 -20.26 -0.60 -6.38
N ILE A 49 -19.43 -0.74 -7.42
CA ILE A 49 -18.82 0.38 -8.13
C ILE A 49 -19.89 1.17 -8.88
N GLN A 50 -20.84 0.49 -9.54
CA GLN A 50 -21.95 1.15 -10.22
C GLN A 50 -22.79 1.97 -9.23
N LYS A 51 -23.12 1.42 -8.05
CA LYS A 51 -23.86 2.16 -7.02
C LYS A 51 -23.10 3.40 -6.53
N ALA A 52 -21.79 3.30 -6.34
CA ALA A 52 -20.96 4.45 -5.96
C ALA A 52 -20.94 5.52 -7.06
N ARG A 53 -20.85 5.11 -8.32
CA ARG A 53 -20.93 6.00 -9.48
C ARG A 53 -22.29 6.69 -9.57
N ASP A 54 -23.38 5.96 -9.41
CA ASP A 54 -24.74 6.52 -9.46
C ASP A 54 -24.94 7.56 -8.34
N ALA A 55 -24.45 7.28 -7.14
CA ALA A 55 -24.46 8.23 -6.02
C ALA A 55 -23.65 9.50 -6.35
N ALA A 56 -22.45 9.35 -6.92
CA ALA A 56 -21.64 10.49 -7.34
C ALA A 56 -22.34 11.33 -8.42
N MET A 57 -22.94 10.69 -9.42
CA MET A 57 -23.70 11.37 -10.49
C MET A 57 -24.92 12.12 -9.94
N ALA A 58 -25.62 11.56 -8.95
CA ALA A 58 -26.76 12.20 -8.30
C ALA A 58 -26.37 13.47 -7.52
N VAL A 59 -25.16 13.50 -6.95
CA VAL A 59 -24.63 14.65 -6.19
C VAL A 59 -24.02 15.71 -7.13
N LEU A 60 -23.11 15.29 -8.01
CA LEU A 60 -22.30 16.19 -8.83
C LEU A 60 -23.06 16.78 -10.01
N LYS A 61 -23.99 16.02 -10.60
CA LYS A 61 -24.84 16.41 -11.75
C LYS A 61 -24.07 17.14 -12.86
N PRO A 62 -22.96 16.58 -13.38
CA PRO A 62 -22.17 17.24 -14.42
C PRO A 62 -22.96 17.37 -15.72
N SER A 63 -22.63 18.37 -16.54
CA SER A 63 -23.17 18.42 -17.90
C SER A 63 -22.64 17.22 -18.72
N PRO A 64 -23.37 16.74 -19.74
CA PRO A 64 -22.87 15.66 -20.60
C PRO A 64 -21.51 15.96 -21.23
N LYS A 65 -21.27 17.23 -21.57
CA LYS A 65 -20.00 17.71 -22.14
C LYS A 65 -18.86 17.62 -21.13
N ASP A 66 -19.08 18.06 -19.89
CA ASP A 66 -18.05 18.05 -18.85
C ASP A 66 -17.75 16.62 -18.40
N LEU A 67 -18.78 15.76 -18.31
CA LEU A 67 -18.60 14.34 -17.99
C LEU A 67 -17.74 13.65 -19.05
N GLN A 68 -18.10 13.81 -20.33
CA GLN A 68 -17.34 13.22 -21.45
C GLN A 68 -15.90 13.71 -21.43
N ARG A 69 -15.69 15.03 -21.32
CA ARG A 69 -14.35 15.62 -21.28
C ARG A 69 -13.54 15.12 -20.09
N GLY A 70 -14.16 14.99 -18.92
CA GLY A 70 -13.50 14.48 -17.72
C GLY A 70 -13.07 13.02 -17.86
N LEU A 71 -13.92 12.18 -18.46
CA LEU A 71 -13.60 10.76 -18.70
C LEU A 71 -12.48 10.59 -19.73
N GLU A 72 -12.48 11.36 -20.82
CA GLU A 72 -11.39 11.37 -21.80
C GLU A 72 -10.06 11.77 -21.15
N LEU A 73 -10.06 12.86 -20.37
CA LEU A 73 -8.88 13.30 -19.63
C LEU A 73 -8.37 12.22 -18.67
N HIS A 74 -9.27 11.57 -17.94
CA HIS A 74 -8.91 10.51 -17.00
C HIS A 74 -8.34 9.27 -17.70
N ALA A 75 -8.95 8.89 -18.83
CA ALA A 75 -8.50 7.75 -19.63
C ALA A 75 -7.11 7.99 -20.25
N ASP A 76 -6.83 9.22 -20.71
CA ASP A 76 -5.56 9.58 -21.35
C ASP A 76 -4.43 9.85 -20.34
N ALA A 77 -4.76 10.29 -19.12
CA ALA A 77 -3.77 10.68 -18.13
C ALA A 77 -3.00 9.51 -17.50
N LEU A 78 -1.81 9.83 -16.98
CA LEU A 78 -1.18 9.04 -15.93
C LEU A 78 -1.86 9.40 -14.60
N VAL A 79 -2.59 8.43 -14.04
CA VAL A 79 -3.32 8.63 -12.80
C VAL A 79 -2.57 7.95 -11.67
N PHE A 80 -2.15 8.74 -10.69
CA PHE A 80 -1.49 8.28 -9.48
C PHE A 80 -2.44 8.38 -8.30
N ASP A 81 -2.64 7.28 -7.58
CA ASP A 81 -3.10 7.35 -6.20
C ASP A 81 -1.86 7.55 -5.31
N SER A 82 -1.74 8.72 -4.68
CA SER A 82 -0.57 9.12 -3.90
C SER A 82 -0.42 8.38 -2.57
N TYR A 83 -1.48 7.73 -2.09
CA TYR A 83 -1.45 6.82 -0.95
C TYR A 83 -2.66 5.90 -1.01
N GLY A 84 -2.46 4.72 -1.62
CA GLY A 84 -3.56 3.82 -1.90
C GLY A 84 -3.36 2.42 -1.33
N PHE A 85 -4.47 1.69 -1.30
CA PHE A 85 -4.47 0.25 -1.16
C PHE A 85 -4.96 -0.34 -2.47
N SER A 86 -4.09 -1.11 -3.13
CA SER A 86 -4.47 -2.00 -4.22
C SER A 86 -5.74 -2.78 -3.84
N PRO A 87 -6.65 -3.04 -4.79
CA PRO A 87 -7.84 -3.85 -4.54
C PRO A 87 -7.51 -5.10 -3.71
N ARG A 88 -8.28 -5.30 -2.65
CA ARG A 88 -8.08 -6.39 -1.68
C ARG A 88 -9.09 -7.48 -1.97
N SER A 89 -8.65 -8.72 -1.86
CA SER A 89 -9.56 -9.86 -1.99
C SER A 89 -10.45 -10.00 -0.77
N ALA A 90 -11.62 -10.60 -0.96
CA ALA A 90 -12.50 -10.94 0.15
C ALA A 90 -11.86 -12.02 1.05
N ILE A 91 -12.25 -12.03 2.32
CA ILE A 91 -11.83 -13.05 3.28
C ILE A 91 -12.69 -14.29 3.10
N ASP A 92 -12.07 -15.47 3.11
CA ASP A 92 -12.80 -16.74 3.10
C ASP A 92 -13.27 -17.04 4.52
N GLY A 93 -14.56 -16.79 4.77
CA GLY A 93 -15.17 -17.00 6.08
C GLY A 93 -15.14 -18.47 6.52
N GLU A 94 -15.29 -19.41 5.58
CA GLU A 94 -15.28 -20.84 5.92
C GLU A 94 -13.86 -21.33 6.21
N ALA A 95 -12.86 -20.89 5.44
CA ALA A 95 -11.46 -21.21 5.75
C ALA A 95 -11.01 -20.59 7.08
N LEU A 96 -11.42 -19.35 7.38
CA LEU A 96 -11.13 -18.73 8.67
C LEU A 96 -11.80 -19.49 9.83
N LYS A 97 -13.07 -19.86 9.67
CA LYS A 97 -13.80 -20.67 10.64
C LYS A 97 -13.16 -22.03 10.84
N ALA A 98 -12.70 -22.68 9.77
CA ALA A 98 -11.98 -23.95 9.86
C ALA A 98 -10.67 -23.81 10.65
N ALA A 99 -9.91 -22.72 10.44
CA ALA A 99 -8.69 -22.44 11.20
C ALA A 99 -8.99 -22.24 12.70
N VAL A 100 -10.06 -21.51 13.04
CA VAL A 100 -10.51 -21.34 14.42
C VAL A 100 -10.86 -22.69 15.05
N LEU A 101 -11.63 -23.53 14.36
CA LEU A 101 -12.02 -24.86 14.86
C LEU A 101 -10.83 -25.81 14.99
N ALA A 102 -9.78 -25.61 14.19
CA ALA A 102 -8.51 -26.34 14.29
C ALA A 102 -7.59 -25.84 15.43
N GLY A 103 -8.00 -24.81 16.17
CA GLY A 103 -7.26 -24.28 17.30
C GLY A 103 -6.14 -23.29 16.93
N ALA A 104 -6.24 -22.64 15.77
CA ALA A 104 -5.31 -21.58 15.39
C ALA A 104 -5.30 -20.45 16.43
N SER A 105 -4.11 -19.95 16.74
CA SER A 105 -3.89 -18.80 17.61
C SER A 105 -4.32 -17.49 16.96
N ASP A 106 -4.48 -16.44 17.77
CA ASP A 106 -4.86 -15.11 17.28
C ASP A 106 -3.88 -14.57 16.23
N ILE A 107 -2.58 -14.84 16.39
CA ILE A 107 -1.54 -14.41 15.44
C ILE A 107 -1.68 -15.17 14.11
N GLU A 108 -1.94 -16.48 14.15
CA GLU A 108 -2.17 -17.27 12.94
C GLU A 108 -3.43 -16.80 12.20
N LEU A 109 -4.49 -16.45 12.93
CA LEU A 109 -5.73 -15.92 12.35
C LEU A 109 -5.54 -14.52 11.76
N GLU A 110 -4.75 -13.65 12.40
CA GLU A 110 -4.36 -12.35 11.86
C GLU A 110 -3.57 -12.51 10.56
N ASP A 111 -2.56 -13.38 10.57
CA ASP A 111 -1.71 -13.67 9.42
C ASP A 111 -2.52 -14.24 8.25
N LEU A 112 -3.44 -15.16 8.54
CA LEU A 112 -4.32 -15.77 7.56
C LEU A 112 -5.25 -14.73 6.92
N ARG A 113 -5.89 -13.88 7.72
CA ARG A 113 -6.76 -12.80 7.21
C ARG A 113 -5.98 -11.81 6.35
N GLU A 114 -4.80 -11.42 6.82
CA GLU A 114 -3.97 -10.47 6.11
C GLU A 114 -3.49 -11.05 4.77
N GLU A 115 -3.04 -12.30 4.77
CA GLU A 115 -2.65 -13.01 3.55
C GLU A 115 -3.82 -13.15 2.58
N MET A 116 -4.97 -13.65 3.04
CA MET A 116 -6.16 -13.82 2.21
C MET A 116 -6.54 -12.53 1.49
N GLY A 117 -6.57 -11.42 2.22
CA GLY A 117 -6.92 -10.14 1.64
C GLY A 117 -5.89 -9.60 0.63
N MET A 118 -4.64 -10.07 0.67
CA MET A 118 -3.55 -9.57 -0.19
C MET A 118 -3.30 -10.45 -1.41
N THR A 119 -3.42 -11.77 -1.30
CA THR A 119 -2.87 -12.70 -2.29
C THR A 119 -3.91 -13.55 -3.00
N ARG A 120 -5.18 -13.55 -2.56
CA ARG A 120 -6.21 -14.40 -3.20
C ARG A 120 -6.54 -14.00 -4.64
N CYS A 121 -6.23 -12.78 -5.08
CA CYS A 121 -6.26 -12.41 -6.49
C CYS A 121 -5.30 -13.25 -7.37
N ILE A 122 -4.38 -14.01 -6.76
CA ILE A 122 -3.47 -14.94 -7.44
C ILE A 122 -4.02 -16.37 -7.47
N THR A 123 -4.73 -16.77 -6.42
CA THR A 123 -5.11 -18.17 -6.18
C THR A 123 -6.60 -18.45 -6.41
N ASN A 124 -7.43 -17.42 -6.55
CA ASN A 124 -8.87 -17.53 -6.76
C ASN A 124 -9.31 -16.69 -7.97
N ALA A 125 -10.00 -17.33 -8.92
CA ALA A 125 -10.36 -16.71 -10.19
C ALA A 125 -11.40 -15.59 -10.03
N ASP A 126 -12.32 -15.71 -9.07
CA ASP A 126 -13.34 -14.68 -8.81
C ASP A 126 -12.69 -13.44 -8.20
N GLU A 127 -11.81 -13.64 -7.22
CA GLU A 127 -11.02 -12.57 -6.61
C GLU A 127 -10.08 -11.90 -7.60
N GLN A 128 -9.52 -12.65 -8.55
CA GLN A 128 -8.70 -12.08 -9.62
C GLN A 128 -9.53 -11.20 -10.56
N ARG A 129 -10.76 -11.61 -10.89
CA ARG A 129 -11.66 -10.78 -11.71
C ARG A 129 -12.00 -9.47 -11.01
N GLU A 130 -12.42 -9.53 -9.74
CA GLU A 130 -12.72 -8.33 -8.94
C GLU A 130 -11.49 -7.42 -8.80
N TYR A 131 -10.29 -8.00 -8.60
CA TYR A 131 -9.03 -7.26 -8.55
C TYR A 131 -8.79 -6.48 -9.86
N ARG A 132 -8.91 -7.15 -11.01
CA ARG A 132 -8.70 -6.54 -12.32
C ARG A 132 -9.77 -5.48 -12.62
N GLU A 133 -11.01 -5.74 -12.21
CA GLU A 133 -12.11 -4.83 -12.39
C GLU A 133 -11.96 -3.54 -11.56
N GLY A 134 -11.53 -3.64 -10.31
CA GLY A 134 -11.26 -2.46 -9.47
C GLY A 134 -10.19 -1.55 -10.08
N TRP A 135 -9.13 -2.12 -10.64
CA TRP A 135 -8.12 -1.37 -11.40
C TRP A 135 -8.69 -0.73 -12.66
N ARG A 136 -9.44 -1.48 -13.46
CA ARG A 136 -10.05 -0.99 -14.70
C ARG A 136 -11.00 0.18 -14.42
N ALA A 137 -11.97 -0.01 -13.52
CA ALA A 137 -12.99 0.98 -13.22
C ALA A 137 -12.44 2.25 -12.56
N SER A 138 -11.34 2.14 -11.81
CA SER A 138 -10.70 3.32 -11.21
C SER A 138 -9.92 4.16 -12.22
N GLY A 139 -9.44 3.57 -13.33
CA GLY A 139 -8.53 4.22 -14.28
C GLY A 139 -7.15 4.57 -13.70
N VAL A 140 -6.84 4.12 -12.48
CA VAL A 140 -5.56 4.39 -11.83
C VAL A 140 -4.45 3.64 -12.57
N THR A 141 -3.39 4.36 -12.92
CA THR A 141 -2.20 3.79 -13.56
C THR A 141 -1.23 3.24 -12.51
N SER A 142 -0.98 4.02 -11.47
CA SER A 142 -0.05 3.67 -10.40
C SER A 142 -0.64 3.96 -9.03
N ILE A 143 -0.51 2.99 -8.12
CA ILE A 143 -0.80 3.20 -6.70
C ILE A 143 0.53 3.31 -5.95
N PHE A 144 0.71 4.40 -5.21
CA PHE A 144 1.71 4.50 -4.15
C PHE A 144 1.28 3.59 -3.00
N GLN A 145 1.69 2.32 -3.13
CA GLN A 145 1.19 1.22 -2.32
C GLN A 145 1.88 1.20 -0.98
N ASN A 146 1.12 1.43 0.09
CA ASN A 146 1.58 1.12 1.44
C ASN A 146 1.90 -0.38 1.56
N ALA A 147 3.18 -0.70 1.47
CA ALA A 147 3.75 -2.04 1.54
C ALA A 147 4.24 -2.38 2.96
N GLY A 148 4.05 -1.49 3.93
CA GLY A 148 4.40 -1.67 5.32
C GLY A 148 3.19 -1.77 6.25
N GLN A 149 3.37 -2.30 7.45
CA GLN A 149 2.48 -1.99 8.57
C GLN A 149 2.88 -0.63 9.16
N GLU A 150 1.99 0.04 9.88
CA GLU A 150 2.39 1.16 10.73
C GLU A 150 3.48 0.69 11.71
N GLY A 151 4.61 1.40 11.73
CA GLY A 151 5.67 1.19 12.70
C GLY A 151 7.06 1.15 12.08
N GLN A 152 8.05 0.90 12.94
CA GLN A 152 9.46 0.94 12.57
C GLN A 152 10.12 -0.45 12.55
N ASP A 153 9.40 -1.52 12.91
CA ASP A 153 9.92 -2.89 12.93
C ASP A 153 10.18 -3.40 11.49
N PRO A 154 11.45 -3.65 11.11
CA PRO A 154 11.79 -4.11 9.77
C PRO A 154 11.11 -5.42 9.38
N LEU A 155 10.91 -6.36 10.31
CA LEU A 155 10.34 -7.67 9.99
C LEU A 155 8.85 -7.58 9.66
N ARG A 156 8.11 -6.72 10.37
CA ARG A 156 6.70 -6.44 10.07
C ARG A 156 6.54 -5.78 8.70
N LEU A 157 7.41 -4.85 8.36
CA LEU A 157 7.40 -4.18 7.06
C LEU A 157 7.73 -5.17 5.91
N ILE A 158 8.73 -6.04 6.09
CA ILE A 158 9.10 -7.06 5.09
C ILE A 158 7.95 -8.02 4.81
N LYS A 159 7.20 -8.45 5.83
CA LYS A 159 6.08 -9.39 5.67
C LYS A 159 5.02 -8.89 4.68
N ARG A 160 4.57 -7.64 4.81
CA ARG A 160 3.60 -7.07 3.86
C ARG A 160 4.22 -6.81 2.49
N LEU A 161 5.46 -6.33 2.45
CA LEU A 161 6.18 -6.11 1.19
C LEU A 161 6.36 -7.40 0.38
N ALA A 162 6.60 -8.53 1.04
CA ALA A 162 6.73 -9.84 0.39
C ALA A 162 5.44 -10.25 -0.33
N ARG A 163 4.27 -9.98 0.26
CA ARG A 163 2.97 -10.30 -0.36
C ARG A 163 2.68 -9.43 -1.59
N PHE A 164 3.02 -8.15 -1.54
CA PHE A 164 2.90 -7.30 -2.73
C PHE A 164 3.91 -7.68 -3.82
N THR A 165 5.13 -8.05 -3.43
CA THR A 165 6.12 -8.60 -4.36
C THR A 165 5.57 -9.85 -5.05
N TYR A 166 5.00 -10.79 -4.29
CA TYR A 166 4.34 -11.98 -4.83
C TYR A 166 3.23 -11.62 -5.83
N VAL A 167 2.35 -10.67 -5.50
CA VAL A 167 1.30 -10.22 -6.42
C VAL A 167 1.89 -9.67 -7.73
N THR A 168 2.90 -8.80 -7.65
CA THR A 168 3.54 -8.22 -8.84
C THR A 168 4.36 -9.21 -9.65
N ASP A 169 4.88 -10.27 -9.03
CA ASP A 169 5.61 -11.33 -9.73
C ASP A 169 4.64 -12.25 -10.48
N MET A 170 3.53 -12.61 -9.83
CA MET A 170 2.55 -13.56 -10.36
C MET A 170 1.55 -12.95 -11.35
N LEU A 171 1.29 -11.64 -11.27
CA LEU A 171 0.43 -10.89 -12.21
C LEU A 171 1.21 -9.87 -13.06
N ARG A 172 2.50 -10.12 -13.34
CA ARG A 172 3.39 -9.17 -14.05
C ARG A 172 2.94 -8.78 -15.47
N ASP A 173 2.03 -9.55 -16.06
CA ASP A 173 1.33 -9.24 -17.31
C ASP A 173 0.29 -8.13 -17.13
N PHE A 174 -0.21 -7.92 -15.92
CA PHE A 174 -1.28 -6.97 -15.58
C PHE A 174 -0.86 -5.86 -14.62
N VAL A 175 -0.28 -6.22 -13.48
CA VAL A 175 0.22 -5.31 -12.45
C VAL A 175 1.67 -5.61 -12.12
N SER A 176 2.52 -4.59 -12.17
CA SER A 176 3.97 -4.73 -11.97
C SER A 176 4.49 -3.81 -10.86
N LYS A 177 5.66 -4.10 -10.32
CA LYS A 177 6.33 -3.20 -9.39
C LYS A 177 7.02 -2.08 -10.17
N ALA A 178 6.74 -0.83 -9.82
CA ALA A 178 7.45 0.34 -10.32
C ALA A 178 8.49 0.81 -9.30
N VAL A 179 9.70 1.10 -9.78
CA VAL A 179 10.84 1.52 -8.96
C VAL A 179 11.50 2.80 -9.50
N THR A 180 11.06 3.27 -10.66
CA THR A 180 11.39 4.54 -11.30
C THR A 180 10.13 5.14 -11.92
N PRO A 181 10.09 6.45 -12.19
CA PRO A 181 8.97 7.05 -12.92
C PRO A 181 8.73 6.42 -14.30
N ASP A 182 9.82 6.12 -15.03
CA ASP A 182 9.77 5.49 -16.36
C ASP A 182 9.04 4.13 -16.36
N ASP A 183 9.06 3.39 -15.23
CA ASP A 183 8.29 2.15 -15.09
C ASP A 183 6.78 2.40 -15.16
N VAL A 184 6.32 3.57 -14.70
CA VAL A 184 4.91 3.96 -14.74
C VAL A 184 4.49 4.33 -16.15
N ASP A 185 5.33 5.09 -16.87
CA ASP A 185 5.13 5.41 -18.28
C ASP A 185 5.06 4.14 -19.13
N ALA A 186 6.01 3.21 -18.91
CA ALA A 186 6.04 1.93 -19.58
C ALA A 186 4.80 1.07 -19.26
N ALA A 187 4.34 1.08 -17.99
CA ALA A 187 3.12 0.38 -17.60
C ALA A 187 1.90 0.95 -18.35
N LYS A 188 1.71 2.27 -18.37
CA LYS A 188 0.61 2.92 -19.10
C LYS A 188 0.64 2.57 -20.59
N ALA A 189 1.80 2.71 -21.23
CA ALA A 189 1.97 2.42 -22.65
C ALA A 189 1.67 0.95 -22.99
N ALA A 190 1.92 0.02 -22.06
CA ALA A 190 1.63 -1.40 -22.20
C ALA A 190 0.21 -1.80 -21.76
N GLY A 191 -0.64 -0.85 -21.37
CA GLY A 191 -1.97 -1.15 -20.81
C GLY A 191 -1.90 -1.88 -19.45
N LYS A 192 -0.80 -1.75 -18.73
CA LYS A 192 -0.56 -2.37 -17.41
C LYS A 192 -0.71 -1.34 -16.29
N ARG A 193 -0.77 -1.86 -15.08
CA ARG A 193 -0.89 -1.12 -13.83
C ARG A 193 0.39 -1.31 -13.04
N CYS A 194 0.67 -0.43 -12.09
CA CYS A 194 1.84 -0.62 -11.24
C CYS A 194 1.64 -0.24 -9.78
N LEU A 195 2.41 -0.91 -8.93
CA LEU A 195 2.55 -0.60 -7.52
C LEU A 195 3.89 0.09 -7.30
N TYR A 196 3.85 1.32 -6.81
CA TYR A 196 5.01 2.10 -6.40
C TYR A 196 5.13 2.02 -4.88
N MET A 197 6.03 1.18 -4.37
CA MET A 197 5.95 0.76 -2.96
C MET A 197 6.35 1.89 -1.99
N THR A 198 5.57 2.03 -0.91
CA THR A 198 5.77 3.00 0.17
C THR A 198 5.77 2.30 1.54
N GLY A 199 6.36 2.93 2.56
CA GLY A 199 6.38 2.42 3.93
C GLY A 199 5.70 3.36 4.92
N ASN A 200 4.84 2.81 5.78
CA ASN A 200 4.20 3.56 6.89
C ASN A 200 5.11 3.65 8.11
N GLY A 201 6.32 4.14 7.88
CA GLY A 201 7.35 4.28 8.88
C GLY A 201 8.71 3.98 8.28
N VAL A 202 9.74 4.58 8.89
CA VAL A 202 11.13 4.30 8.58
C VAL A 202 11.54 3.03 9.33
N PRO A 203 12.10 2.00 8.65
CA PRO A 203 12.55 0.77 9.27
C PRO A 203 13.77 1.04 10.16
N LEU A 204 13.63 0.81 11.47
CA LEU A 204 14.68 0.97 12.48
C LEU A 204 14.79 -0.32 13.30
N THR A 205 16.00 -0.80 13.52
CA THR A 205 16.25 -1.96 14.39
C THR A 205 16.00 -1.63 15.86
N GLN A 206 16.17 -0.35 16.24
CA GLN A 206 16.05 0.15 17.61
C GLN A 206 17.02 -0.54 18.57
N ASP A 207 18.19 -0.93 18.07
CA ASP A 207 19.32 -1.45 18.84
C ASP A 207 20.16 -0.30 19.42
N TRP A 208 20.09 0.88 18.81
CA TRP A 208 20.75 2.13 19.24
C TRP A 208 22.28 2.03 19.39
N ILE A 209 22.92 1.14 18.64
CA ILE A 209 24.38 1.00 18.61
C ILE A 209 25.03 2.26 18.04
N SER A 210 24.51 2.76 16.92
CA SER A 210 24.93 4.02 16.30
C SER A 210 23.85 4.53 15.34
N ILE A 211 23.90 5.83 14.98
CA ILE A 211 23.01 6.38 13.96
C ILE A 211 23.15 5.63 12.63
N PRO A 212 24.36 5.41 12.06
CA PRO A 212 24.51 4.63 10.83
C PRO A 212 23.94 3.21 10.90
N ASP A 213 24.06 2.54 12.06
CA ASP A 213 23.51 1.19 12.24
C ASP A 213 21.99 1.17 12.21
N GLU A 214 21.31 2.20 12.71
CA GLU A 214 19.86 2.33 12.57
C GLU A 214 19.46 2.67 11.13
N LEU A 215 20.21 3.56 10.49
CA LEU A 215 19.87 4.08 9.16
C LEU A 215 20.15 3.11 8.01
N ARG A 216 20.98 2.07 8.19
CA ARG A 216 21.36 1.13 7.11
C ARG A 216 20.17 0.45 6.43
N TYR A 217 19.04 0.30 7.13
CA TYR A 217 17.84 -0.34 6.58
C TYR A 217 17.10 0.53 5.56
N LEU A 218 17.28 1.85 5.54
CA LEU A 218 16.74 2.70 4.48
C LEU A 218 17.20 2.23 3.09
N ARG A 219 18.50 1.92 2.96
CA ARG A 219 19.06 1.38 1.72
C ARG A 219 18.53 -0.01 1.40
N ILE A 220 18.37 -0.88 2.39
CA ILE A 220 17.84 -2.23 2.19
C ILE A 220 16.41 -2.16 1.64
N PHE A 221 15.53 -1.37 2.26
CA PHE A 221 14.15 -1.22 1.80
C PHE A 221 14.05 -0.50 0.45
N TYR A 222 14.94 0.45 0.16
CA TYR A 222 15.07 1.01 -1.18
C TYR A 222 15.42 -0.08 -2.22
N GLN A 223 16.35 -0.98 -1.90
CA GLN A 223 16.71 -2.10 -2.79
C GLN A 223 15.57 -3.12 -2.96
N LEU A 224 14.72 -3.30 -1.95
CA LEU A 224 13.52 -4.14 -2.05
C LEU A 224 12.41 -3.50 -2.90
N GLY A 225 12.46 -2.17 -3.09
CA GLY A 225 11.59 -1.43 -4.01
C GLY A 225 10.81 -0.28 -3.37
N ILE A 226 11.00 0.01 -2.07
CA ILE A 226 10.36 1.16 -1.42
C ILE A 226 10.95 2.46 -1.95
N ARG A 227 10.11 3.46 -2.17
CA ARG A 227 10.53 4.76 -2.70
C ARG A 227 10.05 5.96 -1.88
N MET A 228 9.10 5.76 -0.97
CA MET A 228 8.59 6.79 -0.09
C MET A 228 8.30 6.20 1.29
N MET A 229 8.55 6.94 2.36
CA MET A 229 8.25 6.50 3.72
C MET A 229 7.71 7.63 4.57
N HIS A 230 6.70 7.32 5.40
CA HIS A 230 6.25 8.24 6.43
C HIS A 230 7.35 8.49 7.46
N LEU A 231 7.57 9.75 7.83
CA LEU A 231 8.48 10.13 8.91
C LEU A 231 7.93 9.70 10.28
N THR A 232 6.63 9.86 10.47
CA THR A 232 5.91 9.51 11.71
C THR A 232 4.58 8.84 11.39
N TYR A 233 3.82 8.51 12.42
CA TYR A 233 2.37 8.29 12.28
C TYR A 233 1.65 9.19 13.30
N GLN A 234 0.56 8.75 13.93
CA GLN A 234 -0.21 9.59 14.85
C GLN A 234 0.56 10.02 16.10
N ARG A 235 1.43 9.15 16.64
CA ARG A 235 2.17 9.39 17.89
C ARG A 235 3.63 9.75 17.62
N ARG A 236 4.27 10.33 18.63
CA ARG A 236 5.72 10.55 18.68
C ARG A 236 6.44 9.24 18.43
N ASN A 237 7.46 9.30 17.58
CA ASN A 237 8.48 8.28 17.45
C ASN A 237 9.86 8.93 17.62
N MET A 238 10.93 8.18 17.33
CA MET A 238 12.30 8.68 17.48
C MET A 238 12.68 9.74 16.43
N ILE A 239 11.89 9.89 15.37
CA ILE A 239 12.10 10.84 14.28
C ILE A 239 11.48 12.20 14.61
N GLY A 240 10.27 12.20 15.17
CA GLY A 240 9.59 13.44 15.54
C GLY A 240 8.19 13.21 16.07
N ASP A 241 7.47 14.32 16.27
CA ASP A 241 6.09 14.30 16.73
C ASP A 241 5.12 13.99 15.59
N GLY A 242 4.23 13.03 15.85
CA GLY A 242 3.07 12.74 15.04
C GLY A 242 1.95 13.77 15.21
N CYS A 243 0.98 13.77 14.31
CA CYS A 243 -0.08 14.78 14.28
C CYS A 243 -1.06 14.70 15.47
N GLY A 244 -1.06 13.59 16.19
CA GLY A 244 -1.80 13.40 17.44
C GLY A 244 -1.05 13.85 18.70
N GLU A 245 0.21 14.31 18.59
CA GLU A 245 0.97 14.84 19.73
C GLU A 245 0.64 16.30 19.98
N THR A 246 0.11 16.59 21.17
CA THR A 246 -0.23 17.96 21.58
C THR A 246 1.00 18.85 21.73
N ALA A 247 2.17 18.26 22.01
CA ALA A 247 3.43 18.98 22.14
C ALA A 247 3.93 19.56 20.81
N ASN A 248 3.63 18.90 19.67
CA ASN A 248 4.03 19.31 18.33
C ASN A 248 5.52 19.78 18.27
N ALA A 249 6.41 19.00 18.88
CA ALA A 249 7.79 19.41 19.17
C ALA A 249 8.72 19.45 17.96
N GLY A 250 8.29 18.94 16.79
CA GLY A 250 9.09 18.94 15.57
C GLY A 250 9.95 17.69 15.39
N LEU A 251 11.01 17.83 14.61
CA LEU A 251 11.99 16.77 14.36
C LEU A 251 12.98 16.67 15.52
N SER A 252 13.36 15.43 15.84
CA SER A 252 14.55 15.19 16.66
C SER A 252 15.83 15.37 15.82
N ASP A 253 16.98 15.45 16.47
CA ASP A 253 18.28 15.43 15.78
C ASP A 253 18.46 14.14 14.97
N PHE A 254 17.97 13.01 15.49
CA PHE A 254 17.94 11.74 14.76
C PHE A 254 17.02 11.82 13.53
N GLY A 255 15.86 12.46 13.64
CA GLY A 255 14.95 12.69 12.51
C GLY A 255 15.57 13.51 11.39
N ARG A 256 16.39 14.52 11.73
CA ARG A 256 17.19 15.27 10.75
C ARG A 256 18.19 14.37 10.01
N ALA A 257 18.86 13.46 10.73
CA ALA A 257 19.75 12.47 10.13
C ALA A 257 19.00 11.46 9.24
N VAL A 258 17.79 11.05 9.63
CA VAL A 258 16.91 10.20 8.81
C VAL A 258 16.57 10.88 7.48
N ILE A 259 16.13 12.14 7.50
CA ILE A 259 15.81 12.88 6.26
C ILE A 259 17.04 13.02 5.37
N ALA A 260 18.20 13.31 5.94
CA ALA A 260 19.45 13.39 5.19
C ALA A 260 19.78 12.06 4.50
N GLU A 261 19.62 10.92 5.19
CA GLU A 261 19.85 9.59 4.61
C GLU A 261 18.79 9.23 3.55
N MET A 262 17.53 9.55 3.79
CA MET A 262 16.46 9.38 2.79
C MET A 262 16.81 10.14 1.50
N ASN A 263 17.25 11.40 1.61
CA ASN A 263 17.70 12.19 0.48
C ASN A 263 18.93 11.57 -0.21
N ARG A 264 19.89 11.05 0.55
CA ARG A 264 21.11 10.42 0.02
C ARG A 264 20.81 9.13 -0.76
N VAL A 265 19.92 8.28 -0.23
CA VAL A 265 19.54 6.99 -0.84
C VAL A 265 18.53 7.16 -1.97
N GLY A 266 17.69 8.21 -1.91
CA GLY A 266 16.64 8.46 -2.89
C GLY A 266 15.24 7.99 -2.45
N VAL A 267 14.99 7.93 -1.14
CA VAL A 267 13.66 7.71 -0.57
C VAL A 267 13.00 9.07 -0.33
N ILE A 268 11.75 9.22 -0.73
CA ILE A 268 10.95 10.45 -0.54
C ILE A 268 10.48 10.51 0.92
N PRO A 269 10.78 11.60 1.67
CA PRO A 269 10.18 11.84 2.97
C PRO A 269 8.72 12.22 2.82
N ASP A 270 7.84 11.48 3.50
CA ASP A 270 6.41 11.75 3.54
C ASP A 270 5.98 12.23 4.92
N CYS A 271 5.32 13.38 4.94
CA CYS A 271 4.86 14.11 6.12
C CYS A 271 3.39 13.82 6.44
N ALA A 272 2.71 12.96 5.67
CA ALA A 272 1.39 12.49 6.08
C ALA A 272 1.48 11.88 7.49
N HIS A 273 0.50 12.22 8.35
CA HIS A 273 0.49 11.91 9.80
C HIS A 273 1.54 12.60 10.67
N SER A 274 2.46 13.40 10.13
CA SER A 274 3.38 14.20 10.94
C SER A 274 2.73 15.43 11.57
N GLY A 275 3.22 15.80 12.76
CA GLY A 275 2.83 17.04 13.40
C GLY A 275 3.20 18.26 12.54
N TRP A 276 2.48 19.36 12.72
CA TRP A 276 2.70 20.59 11.95
C TRP A 276 4.16 21.04 11.98
N GLN A 277 4.79 21.02 13.15
CA GLN A 277 6.19 21.41 13.30
C GLN A 277 7.11 20.40 12.62
N THR A 278 6.84 19.11 12.75
CA THR A 278 7.61 18.04 12.10
C THR A 278 7.58 18.20 10.58
N SER A 279 6.41 18.46 10.01
CA SER A 279 6.21 18.68 8.57
C SER A 279 6.92 19.94 8.07
N LEU A 280 6.83 21.05 8.82
CA LEU A 280 7.51 22.30 8.48
C LEU A 280 9.03 22.14 8.53
N GLU A 281 9.55 21.54 9.59
CA GLU A 281 10.99 21.30 9.73
C GLU A 281 11.49 20.32 8.67
N ALA A 282 10.73 19.27 8.34
CA ALA A 282 11.08 18.34 7.28
C ALA A 282 11.24 19.05 5.93
N ALA A 283 10.29 19.94 5.59
CA ALA A 283 10.37 20.76 4.39
C ALA A 283 11.56 21.75 4.41
N GLN A 284 11.97 22.24 5.58
CA GLN A 284 13.11 23.16 5.73
C GLN A 284 14.47 22.46 5.63
N VAL A 285 14.61 21.26 6.23
CA VAL A 285 15.90 20.56 6.31
C VAL A 285 16.14 19.62 5.14
N SER A 286 15.09 19.17 4.44
CA SER A 286 15.27 18.26 3.32
C SER A 286 15.91 18.98 2.13
N GLY A 287 16.97 18.38 1.59
CA GLY A 287 17.62 18.85 0.36
C GLY A 287 16.89 18.42 -0.92
N LYS A 288 15.76 17.71 -0.80
CA LYS A 288 14.90 17.25 -1.90
C LYS A 288 13.42 17.49 -1.53
N PRO A 289 12.48 17.46 -2.48
CA PRO A 289 11.07 17.61 -2.17
C PRO A 289 10.56 16.57 -1.16
N VAL A 290 9.73 17.02 -0.23
CA VAL A 290 8.92 16.19 0.67
C VAL A 290 7.50 16.08 0.11
N VAL A 291 6.77 15.05 0.54
CA VAL A 291 5.38 14.80 0.13
C VAL A 291 4.47 14.82 1.37
N ALA A 292 3.20 15.18 1.19
CA ALA A 292 2.14 14.85 2.13
C ALA A 292 1.14 13.97 1.37
N SER A 293 1.33 12.65 1.42
CA SER A 293 0.73 11.73 0.45
C SER A 293 -0.79 11.62 0.55
N HIS A 294 -1.32 11.89 1.74
CA HIS A 294 -2.75 11.95 2.01
C HIS A 294 -2.99 12.89 3.20
N SER A 295 -3.18 14.17 2.89
CA SER A 295 -3.57 15.22 3.84
C SER A 295 -4.59 16.14 3.18
N VAL A 296 -5.38 16.85 3.98
CA VAL A 296 -6.41 17.78 3.48
C VAL A 296 -6.11 19.19 3.99
N ALA A 297 -6.58 20.22 3.27
CA ALA A 297 -6.42 21.60 3.70
C ALA A 297 -7.18 21.86 5.00
N GLY A 298 -6.47 22.25 6.06
CA GLY A 298 -7.07 22.56 7.37
C GLY A 298 -8.10 23.70 7.34
N ALA A 299 -8.04 24.58 6.33
CA ALA A 299 -9.04 25.62 6.11
C ALA A 299 -10.42 25.07 5.68
N LEU A 300 -10.47 23.86 5.12
CA LEU A 300 -11.73 23.19 4.75
C LEU A 300 -12.29 22.37 5.90
N TYR A 301 -11.42 21.65 6.63
CA TYR A 301 -11.81 20.85 7.77
C TYR A 301 -10.70 20.83 8.81
N ALA A 302 -10.95 21.45 9.96
CA ALA A 302 -10.02 21.48 11.07
C ALA A 302 -9.97 20.10 11.74
N HIS A 303 -8.90 19.37 11.46
CA HIS A 303 -8.65 18.04 11.99
C HIS A 303 -7.18 17.93 12.41
N ILE A 304 -6.84 16.98 13.29
CA ILE A 304 -5.47 16.79 13.79
C ILE A 304 -4.47 16.37 12.69
N ARG A 305 -4.97 15.92 11.53
CA ARG A 305 -4.24 15.48 10.33
C ARG A 305 -4.82 16.18 9.11
#